data_AF-A0A352N458-F1
#
_entry.id   AF-A0A352N458-F1
#
_cell.length_a   1.000
_cell.length_b   1.000
_cell.length_c   1.000
_cell.angle_alpha   90.00
_cell.angle_beta   90.00
_cell.angle_gamma   90.00
#
_symmetry.space_group_name_H-M   'P 1'
#
loop_
_entity.id
_entity.type
_entity.pdbx_description
1 polymer ?
#
loop_
_entity_poly.entity_id
_entity_poly.type
_entity_poly.pdbx_seq_one_letter_code
_entity_poly.pdbx_strand_id
1 'polypeptide(L)'
;MSRIYNHSGGYRRLHAFNFATIIHLGTISFCKRYITWKNDPLGKTLGQMIGASRSGKQNIIEGSERAKTSSETEIKLTDVAKASLSELQGDLEDYLIQKGSIPWSIHEPDYRAIMAIMLGEFAYTDDLLHDYWTFLLAEKKKFDPWLEGRDDLTAANALIVLIQRTTGLLGRQLEQLERAFVAQGGIKEKMFSARMEARIEPDTPGCPDCGTPMKRRQSAKGFFWGCGNYPQCKGIRQMTENG
;
A
#
# COMPACT_ATOMS: atom_id res chain seq x y z
N MET A 1 7.77 13.02 15.72
CA MET A 1 6.94 12.02 15.01
C MET A 1 5.69 11.73 15.84
N SER A 2 4.55 11.51 15.21
CA SER A 2 3.31 11.16 15.94
C SER A 2 3.46 9.81 16.63
N ARG A 3 3.04 9.71 17.90
CA ARG A 3 3.04 8.43 18.64
C ARG A 3 1.90 7.49 18.22
N ILE A 4 0.88 8.03 17.54
CA ILE A 4 -0.36 7.31 17.21
C ILE A 4 -0.48 7.03 15.72
N TYR A 5 -0.14 8.02 14.88
CA TYR A 5 -0.34 7.93 13.43
C TYR A 5 0.89 7.36 12.73
N ASN A 6 0.65 6.48 11.77
CA ASN A 6 1.70 5.99 10.87
C ASN A 6 2.02 7.04 9.79
N HIS A 7 3.11 6.81 9.05
CA HIS A 7 3.39 7.54 7.81
C HIS A 7 2.39 7.14 6.71
N SER A 8 2.07 8.08 5.81
CA SER A 8 1.10 7.90 4.72
C SER A 8 1.39 8.81 3.53
N GLY A 9 0.74 8.55 2.38
CA GLY A 9 0.76 9.44 1.21
C GLY A 9 2.05 9.41 0.38
N GLY A 10 2.98 8.51 0.69
CA GLY A 10 4.27 8.36 0.00
C GLY A 10 4.25 7.53 -1.28
N TYR A 11 3.06 7.19 -1.81
CA TYR A 11 2.89 6.23 -2.91
C TYR A 11 3.66 6.60 -4.19
N ARG A 12 3.92 7.89 -4.44
CA ARG A 12 4.68 8.35 -5.62
C ARG A 12 6.13 7.87 -5.65
N ARG A 13 6.69 7.50 -4.50
CA ARG A 13 8.03 6.91 -4.41
C ARG A 13 8.02 5.39 -4.61
N LEU A 14 6.85 4.75 -4.64
CA LEU A 14 6.74 3.31 -4.84
C LEU A 14 6.87 2.95 -6.32
N HIS A 15 7.84 2.09 -6.65
CA HIS A 15 7.93 1.55 -8.01
C HIS A 15 6.65 0.83 -8.45
N ALA A 16 5.96 0.13 -7.53
CA ALA A 16 4.69 -0.53 -7.83
C ALA A 16 3.63 0.47 -8.33
N PHE A 17 3.55 1.66 -7.71
CA PHE A 17 2.64 2.71 -8.16
C PHE A 17 3.04 3.29 -9.52
N ASN A 18 4.35 3.52 -9.72
CA ASN A 18 4.86 4.08 -10.97
C ASN A 18 4.61 3.13 -12.14
N PHE A 19 4.90 1.83 -11.97
CA PHE A 19 4.55 0.81 -12.97
C PHE A 19 3.04 0.69 -13.18
N ALA A 20 2.23 0.64 -12.11
CA ALA A 20 0.76 0.61 -12.25
C ALA A 20 0.22 1.81 -13.03
N THR A 21 0.84 2.99 -12.88
CA THR A 21 0.46 4.18 -13.64
C THR A 21 0.89 4.08 -15.11
N ILE A 22 2.09 3.57 -15.39
CA ILE A 22 2.56 3.30 -16.77
C ILE A 22 1.65 2.27 -17.45
N ILE A 23 1.30 1.18 -16.76
CA ILE A 23 0.35 0.16 -17.25
C ILE A 23 -0.97 0.83 -17.58
N HIS A 24 -1.56 1.61 -16.68
CA HIS A 24 -2.83 2.26 -16.94
C HIS A 24 -2.80 3.21 -18.15
N LEU A 25 -1.74 4.00 -18.31
CA LEU A 25 -1.57 4.87 -19.49
C LEU A 25 -1.39 4.04 -20.77
N GLY A 26 -0.61 2.97 -20.70
CA GLY A 26 -0.41 2.02 -21.81
C GLY A 26 -1.71 1.31 -22.19
N THR A 27 -2.52 0.88 -21.22
CA THR A 27 -3.84 0.27 -21.45
C THR A 27 -4.79 1.25 -22.12
N ILE A 28 -4.83 2.52 -21.69
CA ILE A 28 -5.63 3.55 -22.38
C ILE A 28 -5.19 3.70 -23.84
N SER A 29 -3.88 3.79 -24.11
CA SER A 29 -3.37 3.88 -25.47
C SER A 29 -3.72 2.63 -26.30
N PHE A 30 -3.48 1.45 -25.74
CA PHE A 30 -3.78 0.16 -26.35
C PHE A 30 -5.26 0.03 -26.73
N CYS A 31 -6.16 0.27 -25.77
CA CYS A 31 -7.60 0.18 -26.02
C CYS A 31 -8.05 1.18 -27.10
N LYS A 32 -7.55 2.42 -27.06
CA LYS A 32 -7.87 3.44 -28.07
C LYS A 32 -7.42 3.06 -29.48
N ARG A 33 -6.27 2.37 -29.62
CA ARG A 33 -5.71 2.00 -30.92
C ARG A 33 -6.30 0.70 -31.46
N TYR A 34 -6.57 -0.28 -30.60
CA TYR A 34 -6.79 -1.65 -31.05
C TYR A 34 -8.13 -2.27 -30.64
N ILE A 35 -8.85 -1.66 -29.69
CA ILE A 35 -10.22 -2.07 -29.34
C ILE A 35 -11.18 -1.11 -30.04
N THR A 36 -11.42 -1.42 -31.31
CA THR A 36 -12.28 -0.58 -32.16
C THR A 36 -13.75 -0.83 -31.88
N TRP A 37 -14.59 0.18 -32.15
CA TRP A 37 -16.05 0.07 -32.04
C TRP A 37 -16.64 -1.06 -32.89
N LYS A 38 -15.94 -1.53 -33.94
CA LYS A 38 -16.40 -2.66 -34.75
C LYS A 38 -16.34 -3.98 -33.99
N ASN A 39 -15.31 -4.14 -33.16
CA ASN A 39 -15.07 -5.35 -32.38
C ASN A 39 -15.64 -5.26 -30.97
N ASP A 40 -15.85 -4.05 -30.45
CA ASP A 40 -16.48 -3.79 -29.15
C ASP A 40 -17.52 -2.65 -29.25
N PRO A 41 -18.67 -2.88 -29.92
CA PRO A 41 -19.66 -1.83 -30.17
C PRO A 41 -20.26 -1.22 -28.89
N LEU A 42 -20.27 -1.99 -27.81
CA LEU A 42 -20.80 -1.57 -26.51
C LEU A 42 -19.72 -1.01 -25.58
N GLY A 43 -18.45 -1.03 -25.99
CA GLY A 43 -17.32 -0.57 -25.17
C GLY A 43 -17.12 -1.39 -23.89
N LYS A 44 -17.58 -2.64 -23.85
CA LYS A 44 -17.54 -3.47 -22.63
C LYS A 44 -16.12 -3.90 -22.34
N THR A 45 -15.43 -4.48 -23.32
CA THR A 45 -14.05 -4.94 -23.16
C THR A 45 -13.12 -3.75 -22.89
N LEU A 46 -13.27 -2.65 -23.65
CA LEU A 46 -12.53 -1.42 -23.41
C LEU A 46 -12.76 -0.90 -21.98
N GLY A 47 -14.02 -0.87 -21.53
CA GLY A 47 -14.40 -0.42 -20.20
C GLY A 47 -13.81 -1.29 -19.09
N GLN A 48 -13.84 -2.62 -19.25
CA GLN A 48 -13.27 -3.58 -18.31
C GLN A 48 -11.76 -3.41 -18.17
N MET A 49 -11.02 -3.38 -19.29
CA MET A 49 -9.56 -3.22 -19.26
C MET A 49 -9.11 -1.88 -18.66
N ILE A 50 -9.74 -0.77 -19.07
CA ILE A 50 -9.43 0.55 -18.50
C ILE A 50 -9.84 0.61 -17.02
N GLY A 51 -10.97 0.00 -16.66
CA GLY A 51 -11.45 -0.11 -15.29
C GLY A 51 -10.49 -0.87 -14.39
N ALA A 52 -10.05 -2.05 -14.80
CA ALA A 52 -9.12 -2.91 -14.08
C ALA A 52 -7.76 -2.23 -13.89
N SER A 53 -7.18 -1.66 -14.96
CA SER A 53 -5.92 -0.91 -14.87
C SER A 53 -6.02 0.33 -13.96
N ARG A 54 -7.17 1.05 -13.99
CA ARG A 54 -7.43 2.20 -13.12
C ARG A 54 -7.56 1.76 -11.66
N SER A 55 -8.30 0.67 -11.42
CA SER A 55 -8.48 0.10 -10.09
C SER A 55 -7.13 -0.30 -9.49
N GLY A 56 -6.27 -0.95 -10.27
CA GLY A 56 -4.91 -1.32 -9.86
C GLY A 56 -4.13 -0.15 -9.28
N LYS A 57 -4.01 0.97 -10.00
CA LYS A 57 -3.30 2.16 -9.48
C LYS A 57 -4.04 2.85 -8.34
N GLN A 58 -5.38 2.92 -8.39
CA GLN A 58 -6.17 3.73 -7.47
C GLN A 58 -6.16 3.14 -6.06
N ASN A 59 -6.20 1.81 -5.95
CA ASN A 59 -6.14 1.13 -4.66
C ASN A 59 -4.75 1.27 -4.00
N ILE A 60 -3.66 1.42 -4.76
CA ILE A 60 -2.33 1.75 -4.20
C ILE A 60 -2.35 3.15 -3.56
N ILE A 61 -2.94 4.14 -4.25
CA ILE A 61 -3.09 5.50 -3.72
C ILE A 61 -3.92 5.46 -2.44
N GLU A 62 -5.10 4.85 -2.50
CA GLU A 62 -6.02 4.81 -1.38
C GLU A 62 -5.41 4.06 -0.18
N GLY A 63 -4.77 2.91 -0.41
CA GLY A 63 -4.06 2.16 0.62
C GLY A 63 -3.00 3.01 1.32
N SER A 64 -2.15 3.69 0.54
CA SER A 64 -1.08 4.53 1.08
C SER A 64 -1.62 5.76 1.84
N GLU A 65 -2.73 6.36 1.42
CA GLU A 65 -3.37 7.47 2.14
C GLU A 65 -4.03 7.00 3.45
N ARG A 66 -4.60 5.79 3.45
CA ARG A 66 -5.25 5.19 4.63
C ARG A 66 -4.25 4.62 5.65
N ALA A 67 -3.01 4.35 5.24
CA ALA A 67 -1.92 3.84 6.09
C ALA A 67 -1.77 4.60 7.42
N LYS A 68 -2.02 5.93 7.40
CA LYS A 68 -1.97 6.82 8.57
C LYS A 68 -2.82 6.33 9.73
N THR A 69 -3.99 5.78 9.40
CA THR A 69 -5.07 5.48 10.34
C THR A 69 -5.49 4.00 10.32
N SER A 70 -5.10 3.22 9.31
CA SER A 70 -5.45 1.81 9.20
C SER A 70 -4.47 1.02 8.35
N SER A 71 -3.57 0.28 9.01
CA SER A 71 -2.71 -0.71 8.35
C SER A 71 -3.51 -1.87 7.72
N GLU A 72 -4.63 -2.26 8.34
CA GLU A 72 -5.52 -3.29 7.81
C GLU A 72 -6.10 -2.87 6.44
N THR A 73 -6.54 -1.62 6.33
CA THR A 73 -7.07 -1.07 5.08
C THR A 73 -5.97 -0.96 4.03
N GLU A 74 -4.77 -0.54 4.40
CA GLU A 74 -3.62 -0.51 3.50
C GLU A 74 -3.29 -1.89 2.92
N ILE A 75 -3.25 -2.94 3.76
CA ILE A 75 -3.04 -4.33 3.33
C ILE A 75 -4.14 -4.75 2.35
N LYS A 76 -5.41 -4.56 2.72
CA LYS A 76 -6.56 -4.94 1.88
C LYS A 76 -6.53 -4.26 0.52
N LEU A 77 -6.30 -2.95 0.47
CA LEU A 77 -6.28 -2.21 -0.79
C LEU A 77 -5.06 -2.56 -1.64
N THR A 78 -3.92 -2.86 -1.02
CA THR A 78 -2.74 -3.35 -1.76
C THR A 78 -3.04 -4.71 -2.42
N ASP A 79 -3.79 -5.59 -1.76
CA ASP A 79 -4.23 -6.87 -2.33
C ASP A 79 -5.25 -6.69 -3.45
N VAL A 80 -6.23 -5.79 -3.29
CA VAL A 80 -7.18 -5.42 -4.35
C VAL A 80 -6.45 -4.83 -5.57
N ALA A 81 -5.43 -3.99 -5.36
CA ALA A 81 -4.61 -3.46 -6.45
C ALA A 81 -3.95 -4.58 -7.27
N LYS A 82 -3.38 -5.58 -6.58
CA LYS A 82 -2.77 -6.75 -7.21
C LYS A 82 -3.80 -7.55 -7.99
N ALA A 83 -4.96 -7.83 -7.39
CA ALA A 83 -6.04 -8.57 -8.04
C ALA A 83 -6.56 -7.86 -9.31
N SER A 84 -6.77 -6.54 -9.26
CA SER A 84 -7.21 -5.77 -10.44
C SER A 84 -6.20 -5.78 -11.58
N LEU A 85 -4.89 -5.82 -11.28
CA LEU A 85 -3.88 -5.97 -12.34
C LEU A 85 -3.87 -7.40 -12.92
N SER A 86 -4.11 -8.42 -12.11
CA SER A 86 -4.27 -9.80 -12.60
C SER A 86 -5.51 -9.98 -13.48
N GLU A 87 -6.61 -9.27 -13.18
CA GLU A 87 -7.81 -9.23 -14.04
C GLU A 87 -7.46 -8.67 -15.43
N LEU A 88 -6.78 -7.53 -15.47
CA LEU A 88 -6.28 -6.94 -16.72
C LEU A 88 -5.32 -7.87 -17.48
N GLN A 89 -4.50 -8.65 -16.76
CA GLN A 89 -3.63 -9.64 -17.39
C GLN A 89 -4.45 -10.69 -18.14
N GLY A 90 -5.52 -11.20 -17.52
CA GLY A 90 -6.44 -12.14 -18.16
C GLY A 90 -7.06 -11.57 -19.44
N ASP A 91 -7.53 -10.31 -19.41
CA ASP A 91 -8.07 -9.66 -20.61
C ASP A 91 -7.04 -9.57 -21.75
N LEU A 92 -5.77 -9.31 -21.43
CA LEU A 92 -4.68 -9.24 -22.41
C LEU A 92 -4.28 -10.63 -22.93
N GLU A 93 -4.31 -11.66 -22.08
CA GLU A 93 -4.09 -13.05 -22.48
C GLU A 93 -5.18 -13.50 -23.47
N ASP A 94 -6.45 -13.26 -23.14
CA ASP A 94 -7.58 -13.56 -24.01
C ASP A 94 -7.48 -12.82 -25.35
N TYR A 95 -7.03 -11.55 -25.32
CA TYR A 95 -6.80 -10.77 -26.53
C TYR A 95 -5.75 -11.41 -27.47
N LEU A 96 -4.63 -11.88 -26.90
CA LEU A 96 -3.58 -12.56 -27.67
C LEU A 96 -4.08 -13.88 -28.26
N ILE A 97 -4.75 -14.70 -27.45
CA ILE A 97 -5.25 -16.03 -27.86
C ILE A 97 -6.29 -15.90 -28.99
N GLN A 98 -7.20 -14.93 -28.91
CA GLN A 98 -8.18 -14.67 -29.96
C GLN A 98 -7.55 -14.31 -31.31
N LYS A 99 -6.30 -13.84 -31.31
CA LYS A 99 -5.52 -13.51 -32.50
C LYS A 99 -4.52 -14.59 -32.91
N GLY A 100 -4.56 -15.76 -32.27
CA GLY A 100 -3.62 -16.86 -32.54
C GLY A 100 -2.19 -16.56 -32.03
N SER A 101 -2.06 -15.66 -31.06
CA SER A 101 -0.79 -15.34 -30.39
C SER A 101 -0.83 -15.79 -28.93
N ILE A 102 0.31 -15.82 -28.26
CA ILE A 102 0.46 -16.23 -26.86
C ILE A 102 1.35 -15.23 -26.11
N PRO A 103 1.26 -15.17 -24.77
CA PRO A 103 2.22 -14.43 -23.96
C PRO A 103 3.67 -14.83 -24.27
N TRP A 104 4.57 -13.85 -24.30
CA TRP A 104 6.00 -14.09 -24.50
C TRP A 104 6.56 -15.03 -23.44
N SER A 105 7.42 -15.94 -23.89
CA SER A 105 8.26 -16.71 -22.97
C SER A 105 9.16 -15.77 -22.17
N ILE A 106 9.45 -16.13 -20.92
CA ILE A 106 10.45 -15.42 -20.09
C ILE A 106 11.86 -15.43 -20.69
N HIS A 107 12.07 -16.23 -21.74
CA HIS A 107 13.32 -16.32 -22.48
C HIS A 107 13.34 -15.46 -23.75
N GLU A 108 12.21 -14.85 -24.16
CA GLU A 108 12.16 -13.93 -25.30
C GLU A 108 13.04 -12.70 -25.06
N PRO A 109 13.74 -12.19 -26.10
CA PRO A 109 14.56 -10.98 -25.98
C PRO A 109 13.76 -9.76 -25.52
N ASP A 110 12.55 -9.57 -26.06
CA ASP A 110 11.68 -8.44 -25.69
C ASP A 110 11.22 -8.53 -24.22
N TYR A 111 10.87 -9.73 -23.74
CA TYR A 111 10.56 -9.96 -22.32
C TYR A 111 11.73 -9.55 -21.42
N ARG A 112 12.94 -10.04 -21.74
CA ARG A 112 14.16 -9.76 -20.96
C ARG A 112 14.53 -8.28 -21.00
N ALA A 113 14.36 -7.62 -22.15
CA ALA A 113 14.64 -6.20 -22.31
C ALA A 113 13.75 -5.35 -21.41
N ILE A 114 12.43 -5.60 -21.39
CA ILE A 114 11.49 -4.88 -20.51
C ILE A 114 11.82 -5.13 -19.03
N MET A 115 12.13 -6.38 -18.66
CA MET A 115 12.48 -6.73 -17.28
C MET A 115 13.78 -6.08 -16.81
N ALA A 116 14.73 -5.84 -17.72
CA ALA A 116 16.00 -5.19 -17.42
C ALA A 116 15.87 -3.66 -17.19
N ILE A 117 14.80 -3.02 -17.66
CA ILE A 117 14.61 -1.58 -17.48
C ILE A 117 14.37 -1.28 -15.99
N MET A 118 15.20 -0.41 -15.40
CA MET A 118 15.00 0.09 -14.05
C MET A 118 14.35 1.47 -14.07
N LEU A 119 13.38 1.68 -13.18
CA LEU A 119 12.84 3.02 -12.95
C LEU A 119 13.80 3.81 -12.06
N GLY A 120 13.96 5.10 -12.33
CA GLY A 120 14.69 5.99 -11.43
C GLY A 120 13.99 6.15 -10.07
N GLU A 121 14.73 6.61 -9.07
CA GLU A 121 14.13 7.06 -7.81
C GLU A 121 13.45 8.41 -8.01
N PHE A 122 12.21 8.54 -7.53
CA PHE A 122 11.49 9.80 -7.60
C PHE A 122 11.93 10.72 -6.45
N ALA A 123 12.51 11.87 -6.81
CA ALA A 123 12.77 13.01 -5.94
C ALA A 123 11.97 14.21 -6.44
N TYR A 124 11.63 15.12 -5.52
CA TYR A 124 10.81 16.30 -5.82
C TYR A 124 11.23 17.50 -4.99
N THR A 125 10.92 18.68 -5.53
CA THR A 125 11.10 20.01 -4.95
C THR A 125 9.88 20.39 -4.11
N ASP A 126 9.52 21.66 -4.02
CA ASP A 126 8.23 22.08 -3.50
C ASP A 126 7.07 21.92 -4.52
N ASP A 127 7.36 21.71 -5.81
CA ASP A 127 6.37 21.44 -6.87
C ASP A 127 6.16 19.94 -7.13
N LEU A 128 5.68 19.24 -6.10
CA LEU A 128 5.50 17.78 -6.11
C LEU A 128 4.72 17.24 -7.32
N LEU A 129 3.65 17.92 -7.74
CA LEU A 129 2.78 17.41 -8.78
C LEU A 129 3.44 17.53 -10.15
N HIS A 130 4.05 18.69 -10.45
CA HIS A 130 4.77 18.91 -11.69
C HIS A 130 5.96 17.94 -11.79
N ASP A 131 6.77 17.85 -10.73
CA ASP A 131 7.95 16.98 -10.68
C ASP A 131 7.59 15.52 -10.90
N TYR A 132 6.50 15.05 -10.28
CA TYR A 132 6.06 13.67 -10.44
C TYR A 132 5.68 13.34 -11.88
N TRP A 133 4.89 14.19 -12.53
CA TRP A 133 4.45 13.90 -13.89
C TRP A 133 5.57 14.07 -14.91
N THR A 134 6.50 15.00 -14.68
CA THR A 134 7.73 15.12 -15.48
C THR A 134 8.58 13.85 -15.36
N PHE A 135 8.82 13.37 -14.13
CA PHE A 135 9.51 12.11 -13.88
C PHE A 135 8.81 10.93 -14.55
N LEU A 136 7.50 10.75 -14.28
CA LEU A 136 6.76 9.59 -14.77
C LEU A 136 6.67 9.57 -16.30
N LEU A 137 6.54 10.74 -16.94
CA LEU A 137 6.53 10.83 -18.39
C LEU A 137 7.87 10.40 -18.99
N ALA A 138 9.00 10.79 -18.39
CA ALA A 138 10.33 10.33 -18.81
C ALA A 138 10.50 8.82 -18.60
N GLU A 139 10.02 8.29 -17.48
CA GLU A 139 10.06 6.86 -17.17
C GLU A 139 9.18 6.03 -18.12
N LYS A 140 7.97 6.50 -18.45
CA LYS A 140 7.08 5.85 -19.43
C LYS A 140 7.77 5.70 -20.78
N LYS A 141 8.47 6.75 -21.26
CA LYS A 141 9.12 6.76 -22.58
C LYS A 141 10.10 5.60 -22.79
N LYS A 142 10.68 5.05 -21.72
CA LYS A 142 11.55 3.86 -21.80
C LYS A 142 10.82 2.62 -22.36
N PHE A 143 9.49 2.58 -22.25
CA PHE A 143 8.65 1.46 -22.69
C PHE A 143 7.92 1.73 -24.01
N ASP A 144 7.97 2.96 -24.54
CA ASP A 144 7.29 3.34 -25.78
C ASP A 144 7.70 2.48 -26.99
N PRO A 145 8.94 1.95 -27.14
CA PRO A 145 9.27 1.04 -28.23
C PRO A 145 8.35 -0.19 -28.34
N TRP A 146 7.84 -0.70 -27.20
CA TRP A 146 6.90 -1.83 -27.19
C TRP A 146 5.46 -1.39 -27.01
N LEU A 147 5.21 -0.38 -26.15
CA LEU A 147 3.86 0.07 -25.85
C LEU A 147 3.24 0.87 -27.00
N GLU A 148 4.01 1.67 -27.72
CA GLU A 148 3.48 2.64 -28.70
C GLU A 148 4.04 2.43 -30.12
N GLY A 149 5.30 1.97 -30.23
CA GLY A 149 6.05 1.95 -31.48
C GLY A 149 5.84 0.74 -32.41
N ARG A 150 5.06 -0.26 -31.97
CA ARG A 150 4.88 -1.54 -32.67
C ARG A 150 3.39 -1.92 -32.77
N ASP A 151 3.12 -3.19 -33.09
CA ASP A 151 1.79 -3.77 -33.23
C ASP A 151 1.09 -4.02 -31.87
N ASP A 152 -0.18 -4.42 -31.98
CA ASP A 152 -1.06 -4.76 -30.87
C ASP A 152 -0.56 -5.96 -30.06
N LEU A 153 -0.03 -7.00 -30.72
CA LEU A 153 0.48 -8.19 -30.03
C LEU A 153 1.69 -7.86 -29.16
N THR A 154 2.59 -7.01 -29.67
CA THR A 154 3.75 -6.50 -28.95
C THR A 154 3.32 -5.66 -27.76
N ALA A 155 2.37 -4.74 -27.95
CA ALA A 155 1.88 -3.88 -26.88
C ALA A 155 1.16 -4.68 -25.78
N ALA A 156 0.33 -5.66 -26.15
CA ALA A 156 -0.36 -6.53 -25.21
C ALA A 156 0.64 -7.36 -24.38
N ASN A 157 1.63 -7.96 -25.04
CA ASN A 157 2.69 -8.70 -24.37
C ASN A 157 3.50 -7.82 -23.41
N ALA A 158 3.91 -6.63 -23.85
CA ALA A 158 4.63 -5.68 -23.00
C ALA A 158 3.83 -5.28 -21.75
N LEU A 159 2.52 -5.05 -21.90
CA LEU A 159 1.64 -4.80 -20.76
C LEU A 159 1.59 -5.99 -19.79
N ILE A 160 1.50 -7.22 -20.28
CA ILE A 160 1.55 -8.44 -19.44
C ILE A 160 2.86 -8.50 -18.64
N VAL A 161 4.01 -8.25 -19.26
CA VAL A 161 5.31 -8.25 -18.56
C VAL A 161 5.34 -7.19 -17.45
N LEU A 162 4.86 -5.97 -17.75
CA LEU A 162 4.79 -4.89 -16.76
C LEU A 162 3.84 -5.25 -15.60
N ILE A 163 2.70 -5.88 -15.90
CA ILE A 163 1.73 -6.35 -14.91
C ILE A 163 2.37 -7.39 -13.99
N GLN A 164 3.00 -8.42 -14.53
CA GLN A 164 3.67 -9.48 -13.75
C GLN A 164 4.74 -8.90 -12.82
N ARG A 165 5.52 -7.94 -13.33
CA ARG A 165 6.51 -7.23 -12.51
C ARG A 165 5.86 -6.43 -11.38
N THR A 166 4.76 -5.75 -11.67
CA THR A 166 4.03 -4.92 -10.71
C THR A 166 3.35 -5.75 -9.63
N THR A 167 2.68 -6.85 -10.00
CA THR A 167 2.06 -7.77 -9.05
C THR A 167 3.09 -8.46 -8.16
N GLY A 168 4.29 -8.74 -8.68
CA GLY A 168 5.43 -9.21 -7.88
C GLY A 168 5.94 -8.16 -6.87
N LEU A 169 5.95 -6.87 -7.24
CA LEU A 169 6.28 -5.78 -6.30
C LEU A 169 5.22 -5.62 -5.22
N LEU A 170 3.94 -5.65 -5.60
CA LEU A 170 2.82 -5.58 -4.65
C LEU A 170 2.81 -6.79 -3.71
N GLY A 171 3.15 -7.99 -4.19
CA GLY A 171 3.32 -9.18 -3.35
C GLY A 171 4.37 -8.98 -2.26
N ARG A 172 5.57 -8.49 -2.62
CA ARG A 172 6.62 -8.16 -1.63
C ARG A 172 6.18 -7.07 -0.66
N GLN A 173 5.42 -6.08 -1.13
CA GLN A 173 4.89 -5.03 -0.29
C GLN A 173 3.88 -5.59 0.74
N LEU A 174 2.99 -6.50 0.33
CA LEU A 174 2.05 -7.17 1.23
C LEU A 174 2.79 -7.94 2.33
N GLU A 175 3.81 -8.72 1.98
CA GLU A 175 4.64 -9.44 2.96
C GLU A 175 5.30 -8.49 3.96
N GLN A 176 5.78 -7.33 3.49
CA GLN A 176 6.39 -6.32 4.35
C GLN A 176 5.37 -5.65 5.27
N LEU A 177 4.19 -5.31 4.75
CA LEU A 177 3.09 -4.73 5.54
C LEU A 177 2.59 -5.70 6.60
N GLU A 178 2.47 -6.98 6.27
CA GLU A 178 2.11 -8.04 7.22
C GLU A 178 3.14 -8.15 8.35
N ARG A 179 4.44 -8.25 8.02
CA ARG A 179 5.52 -8.29 9.03
C ARG A 179 5.51 -7.05 9.92
N ALA A 180 5.30 -5.86 9.34
CA ALA A 180 5.22 -4.62 10.09
C ALA A 180 4.00 -4.58 11.02
N PHE A 181 2.85 -5.07 10.57
CA PHE A 181 1.64 -5.17 11.37
C PHE A 181 1.83 -6.11 12.56
N VAL A 182 2.40 -7.30 12.34
CA VAL A 182 2.71 -8.27 13.41
C VAL A 182 3.69 -7.67 14.43
N ALA A 183 4.71 -6.94 13.97
CA ALA A 183 5.75 -6.40 14.85
C ALA A 183 5.30 -5.16 15.64
N GLN A 184 4.49 -4.27 15.05
CA GLN A 184 4.18 -2.96 15.60
C GLN A 184 2.76 -2.82 16.14
N GLY A 185 1.89 -3.77 15.83
CA GLY A 185 0.49 -3.73 16.21
C GLY A 185 -0.33 -2.69 15.45
N GLY A 186 -1.61 -2.67 15.75
CA GLY A 186 -2.59 -1.78 15.11
C GLY A 186 -2.68 -0.41 15.79
N ILE A 187 -3.32 0.54 15.12
CA ILE A 187 -3.57 1.87 15.70
C ILE A 187 -4.44 1.82 16.95
N LYS A 188 -5.37 0.85 17.05
CA LYS A 188 -6.16 0.65 18.27
C LYS A 188 -5.28 0.34 19.49
N GLU A 189 -4.24 -0.48 19.31
CA GLU A 189 -3.28 -0.82 20.36
C GLU A 189 -2.42 0.39 20.71
N LYS A 190 -1.92 1.13 19.71
CA LYS A 190 -1.17 2.38 19.92
C LYS A 190 -2.01 3.41 20.68
N MET A 191 -3.28 3.58 20.32
CA MET A 191 -4.22 4.47 21.02
C MET A 191 -4.51 3.99 22.45
N PHE A 192 -4.67 2.68 22.65
CA PHE A 192 -4.84 2.11 23.99
C PHE A 192 -3.60 2.38 24.86
N SER A 193 -2.40 2.11 24.36
CA SER A 193 -1.13 2.39 25.06
C SER A 193 -0.91 3.87 25.32
N ALA A 194 -1.26 4.76 24.39
CA ALA A 194 -1.19 6.20 24.62
C ALA A 194 -2.17 6.66 25.71
N ARG A 195 -3.38 6.07 25.78
CA ARG A 195 -4.34 6.32 26.88
C ARG A 195 -3.86 5.72 28.21
N MET A 196 -3.29 4.52 28.16
CA MET A 196 -2.22 3.96 29.03
C MET A 196 -1.46 5.01 29.81
N GLU A 197 -0.47 5.54 29.10
CA GLU A 197 0.53 6.48 29.56
C GLU A 197 -0.10 7.78 30.06
N ALA A 198 -1.08 8.33 29.34
CA ALA A 198 -1.71 9.60 29.72
C ALA A 198 -2.51 9.53 31.02
N ARG A 199 -2.92 8.33 31.48
CA ARG A 199 -3.59 8.14 32.78
C ARG A 199 -2.61 7.98 33.95
N ILE A 200 -1.31 7.86 33.69
CA ILE A 200 -0.31 7.83 34.75
C ILE A 200 -0.13 9.27 35.22
N GLU A 201 -0.65 9.58 36.41
CA GLU A 201 -0.45 10.89 37.02
C GLU A 201 1.05 11.10 37.34
N PRO A 202 1.60 12.32 37.19
CA PRO A 202 2.90 12.66 37.74
C PRO A 202 2.91 12.26 39.23
N ASP A 203 3.96 11.59 39.68
CA ASP A 203 4.12 11.02 41.04
C ASP A 203 3.34 9.73 41.34
N THR A 204 2.80 9.03 40.35
CA THR A 204 2.28 7.67 40.54
C THR A 204 3.42 6.71 40.96
N PRO A 205 3.44 6.19 42.20
CA PRO A 205 4.49 5.27 42.62
C PRO A 205 4.29 3.89 42.00
N GLY A 206 5.39 3.15 41.82
CA GLY A 206 5.34 1.71 41.55
C GLY A 206 4.86 0.93 42.78
N CYS A 207 4.10 -0.13 42.55
CA CYS A 207 3.67 -1.07 43.59
C CYS A 207 4.90 -1.73 44.24
N PRO A 208 5.00 -1.80 45.58
CA PRO A 208 6.13 -2.44 46.26
C PRO A 208 6.22 -3.95 45.98
N ASP A 209 5.09 -4.60 45.67
CA ASP A 209 5.04 -6.06 45.50
C ASP A 209 5.31 -6.52 44.05
N CYS A 210 4.97 -5.69 43.05
CA CYS A 210 5.03 -6.09 41.64
C CYS A 210 5.50 -5.01 40.67
N GLY A 211 5.86 -3.81 41.16
CA GLY A 211 6.35 -2.70 40.33
C GLY A 211 5.32 -2.00 39.45
N THR A 212 4.11 -2.54 39.28
CA THR A 212 3.05 -1.94 38.45
C THR A 212 2.65 -0.54 38.96
N PRO A 213 2.42 0.45 38.09
CA PRO A 213 1.93 1.77 38.51
C PRO A 213 0.66 1.64 39.38
N MET A 214 0.69 2.29 40.54
CA MET A 214 -0.44 2.25 41.48
C MET A 214 -1.57 3.18 41.04
N LYS A 215 -2.76 3.01 41.60
CA LYS A 215 -3.91 3.91 41.41
C LYS A 215 -4.28 4.53 42.74
N ARG A 216 -4.56 5.84 42.75
CA ARG A 216 -5.12 6.52 43.92
C ARG A 216 -6.52 5.97 44.19
N ARG A 217 -6.75 5.44 45.39
CA ARG A 217 -8.02 4.87 45.84
C ARG A 217 -8.42 5.53 47.16
N GLN A 218 -9.72 5.60 47.42
CA GLN A 218 -10.26 6.17 48.66
C GLN A 218 -10.72 5.06 49.60
N SER A 219 -10.40 5.20 50.88
CA SER A 219 -10.93 4.37 51.96
C SER A 219 -11.58 5.26 53.03
N ALA A 220 -12.22 4.66 54.02
CA ALA A 220 -12.73 5.39 55.20
C ALA A 220 -11.64 6.15 55.98
N LYS A 221 -10.35 5.77 55.82
CA LYS A 221 -9.20 6.39 56.49
C LYS A 221 -8.45 7.42 55.61
N GLY A 222 -8.97 7.74 54.43
CA GLY A 222 -8.33 8.65 53.47
C GLY A 222 -7.86 7.96 52.18
N PHE A 223 -7.12 8.71 51.37
CA PHE A 223 -6.57 8.22 50.10
C PHE A 223 -5.32 7.38 50.31
N PHE A 224 -5.16 6.34 49.50
CA PHE A 224 -3.98 5.50 49.46
C PHE A 224 -3.67 5.07 48.03
N TRP A 225 -2.44 4.65 47.78
CA TRP A 225 -2.05 4.01 46.53
C TRP A 225 -2.36 2.51 46.62
N GLY A 226 -3.23 2.01 45.76
CA GLY A 226 -3.50 0.58 45.59
C GLY A 226 -2.97 0.06 44.26
N CYS A 227 -2.48 -1.18 44.22
CA CYS A 227 -1.92 -1.76 43.00
C CYS A 227 -2.90 -1.68 41.81
N GLY A 228 -2.38 -1.31 40.64
CA GLY A 228 -3.13 -1.29 39.38
C GLY A 228 -3.67 -2.65 38.95
N ASN A 229 -3.01 -3.75 39.40
CA ASN A 229 -3.34 -5.15 39.11
C ASN A 229 -4.22 -5.84 40.18
N TYR A 230 -4.89 -5.10 41.05
CA TYR A 230 -5.88 -5.69 41.97
C TYR A 230 -7.05 -6.33 41.19
N PRO A 231 -7.56 -7.52 41.56
CA PRO A 231 -7.28 -8.30 42.79
C PRO A 231 -6.06 -9.24 42.77
N GLN A 232 -5.37 -9.40 41.64
CA GLN A 232 -4.27 -10.35 41.43
C GLN A 232 -3.00 -9.94 42.18
N CYS A 233 -2.81 -8.64 42.41
CA CYS A 233 -1.84 -8.10 43.35
C CYS A 233 -2.53 -7.17 44.34
N LYS A 234 -2.29 -7.38 45.63
CA LYS A 234 -2.94 -6.63 46.73
C LYS A 234 -2.02 -5.56 47.35
N GLY A 235 -0.91 -5.23 46.71
CA GLY A 235 0.04 -4.23 47.21
C GLY A 235 -0.58 -2.86 47.41
N ILE A 236 -0.22 -2.22 48.51
CA ILE A 236 -0.70 -0.90 48.93
C ILE A 236 0.47 -0.03 49.40
N ARG A 237 0.32 1.29 49.25
CA ARG A 237 1.27 2.29 49.77
C ARG A 237 0.48 3.47 50.29
N GLN A 238 0.83 3.95 51.48
CA GLN A 238 0.21 5.14 52.05
C GLN A 238 0.60 6.37 51.21
N MET A 239 -0.34 7.29 51.00
CA MET A 239 0.01 8.61 50.49
C MET A 239 0.59 9.40 51.66
N THR A 240 1.84 9.85 51.56
CA THR A 240 2.38 10.76 52.56
C THR A 240 1.67 12.10 52.42
N GLU A 241 0.95 12.54 53.46
CA GLU A 241 0.50 13.92 53.58
C GLU A 241 1.73 14.81 53.70
N ASN A 242 2.14 15.45 52.61
CA ASN A 242 2.97 16.64 52.67
C ASN A 242 2.48 17.56 51.56
N GLY A 243 2.11 18.78 51.98
CA GLY A 243 1.72 19.87 51.08
C GLY A 243 2.84 20.35 50.18
#